data_AF-A0AAN8ENR2-F1
#
_entry.id   AF-A0AAN8ENR2-F1
#
_cell.length_a   1.000
_cell.length_b   1.000
_cell.length_c   1.000
_cell.angle_alpha   90.00
_cell.angle_beta   90.00
_cell.angle_gamma   90.00
#
_symmetry.space_group_name_H-M   'P 1'
#
loop_
_entity.id
_entity.type
_entity.pdbx_description
1 polymer ?
#
loop_
_entity_poly.entity_id
_entity_poly.type
_entity_poly.pdbx_seq_one_letter_code
_entity_poly.pdbx_strand_id
1 'polypeptide(L)'
;MYTLTIYSLYWSFPFVVCPYLRRSRFSSFYFNKTIDATIIVTAIGWGYYAYVIELCINTLDNNAQRVIYLFFFHLLLGLCCASYYRGIFSHSRPPPSIFFPDKDCMSELESCERDEQLEQATLSRYVARNRVPVKTRDFRR
;
A
#
# COMPACT_ATOMS: atom_id res chain seq x y z
N MET A 1 27.24 -17.75 -26.06
CA MET A 1 26.60 -16.68 -26.87
C MET A 1 25.29 -16.20 -26.25
N TYR A 2 24.41 -17.07 -25.75
CA TYR A 2 23.12 -16.69 -25.12
C TYR A 2 23.24 -15.89 -23.82
N THR A 3 24.27 -16.13 -23.02
CA THR A 3 24.50 -15.44 -21.74
C THR A 3 24.77 -13.94 -21.95
N LEU A 4 25.60 -13.55 -22.91
CA LEU A 4 25.97 -12.15 -23.14
C LEU A 4 24.80 -11.28 -23.66
N THR A 5 23.89 -11.84 -24.47
CA THR A 5 22.67 -11.15 -24.90
C THR A 5 21.69 -10.96 -23.75
N ILE A 6 21.59 -11.93 -22.84
CA ILE A 6 20.75 -11.85 -21.64
C ILE A 6 21.28 -10.79 -20.67
N TYR A 7 22.60 -10.75 -20.43
CA TYR A 7 23.23 -9.70 -19.59
C TYR A 7 23.06 -8.28 -20.18
N SER A 8 23.05 -8.15 -21.50
CA SER A 8 22.84 -6.86 -22.19
C SER A 8 21.38 -6.36 -22.12
N LEU A 9 20.41 -7.28 -22.19
CA LEU A 9 18.99 -7.00 -21.89
C LEU A 9 18.79 -6.66 -20.40
N TYR A 10 19.56 -7.28 -19.51
CA TYR A 10 19.59 -7.04 -18.06
C TYR A 10 19.95 -5.61 -17.66
N TRP A 11 20.80 -4.95 -18.44
CA TRP A 11 21.23 -3.58 -18.20
C TRP A 11 20.34 -2.53 -18.88
N SER A 12 19.54 -2.95 -19.86
CA SER A 12 18.72 -2.05 -20.70
C SER A 12 17.27 -1.90 -20.24
N PHE A 13 16.76 -2.83 -19.41
CA PHE A 13 15.37 -2.83 -18.95
C PHE A 13 14.91 -1.74 -17.96
N PRO A 14 15.76 -1.11 -17.11
CA PRO A 14 15.28 -0.01 -16.27
C PRO A 14 14.81 1.23 -17.08
N PHE A 15 15.16 1.32 -18.37
CA PHE A 15 14.77 2.44 -19.24
C PHE A 15 13.44 2.26 -19.99
N VAL A 16 12.91 1.04 -20.12
CA VAL A 16 11.73 0.78 -20.99
C VAL A 16 10.39 1.08 -20.30
N VAL A 17 10.36 1.23 -18.97
CA VAL A 17 9.11 1.51 -18.21
C VAL A 17 8.75 3.01 -18.21
N CYS A 18 9.65 3.89 -18.68
CA CYS A 18 9.50 5.34 -18.59
C CYS A 18 8.50 6.04 -19.56
N PRO A 19 7.92 5.44 -20.64
CA PRO A 19 7.05 6.21 -21.53
C PRO A 19 5.55 6.11 -21.24
N TYR A 20 5.08 5.40 -20.21
CA TYR A 20 3.63 5.27 -19.92
C TYR A 20 3.04 6.36 -19.03
N LEU A 21 3.81 7.42 -18.77
CA LEU A 21 3.47 8.46 -17.80
C LEU A 21 3.23 9.79 -18.51
N ARG A 22 2.39 9.75 -19.55
CA ARG A 22 1.84 10.96 -20.17
C ARG A 22 0.35 10.73 -20.39
N ARG A 23 -0.45 11.16 -19.41
CA ARG A 23 -1.62 12.04 -19.56
C ARG A 23 -2.73 11.74 -18.54
N SER A 24 -2.81 12.58 -17.51
CA SER A 24 -4.03 13.33 -17.16
C SER A 24 -3.79 14.15 -15.89
N ARG A 25 -4.09 15.45 -15.98
CA ARG A 25 -4.17 16.37 -14.86
C ARG A 25 -5.14 15.85 -13.80
N PHE A 26 -4.65 15.65 -12.59
CA PHE A 26 -5.20 15.99 -11.26
C PHE A 26 -4.58 15.04 -10.23
N SER A 27 -4.18 15.56 -9.06
CA SER A 27 -3.80 14.79 -7.87
C SER A 27 -2.32 14.41 -7.68
N SER A 28 -1.45 15.41 -7.49
CA SER A 28 -0.01 15.24 -7.14
C SER A 28 0.27 14.38 -5.89
N PHE A 29 -0.71 14.08 -5.03
CA PHE A 29 -0.48 13.31 -3.80
C PHE A 29 -0.65 11.79 -3.96
N TYR A 30 -1.46 11.34 -4.93
CA TYR A 30 -1.67 9.91 -5.17
C TYR A 30 -0.62 9.31 -6.10
N PHE A 31 0.05 10.15 -6.90
CA PHE A 31 1.02 9.73 -7.90
C PHE A 31 2.27 9.09 -7.29
N ASN A 32 2.79 9.66 -6.19
CA ASN A 32 3.97 9.11 -5.50
C ASN A 32 3.71 7.73 -4.90
N LYS A 33 2.51 7.49 -4.36
CA LYS A 33 2.17 6.22 -3.69
C LYS A 33 2.08 5.02 -4.64
N THR A 34 1.80 5.25 -5.93
CA THR A 34 1.73 4.19 -6.96
C THR A 34 3.06 3.92 -7.67
N ILE A 35 4.00 4.87 -7.63
CA ILE A 35 5.33 4.73 -8.28
C ILE A 35 6.15 3.66 -7.54
N ASP A 36 6.20 3.75 -6.20
CA ASP A 36 6.93 2.79 -5.37
C ASP A 36 6.49 1.35 -5.63
N ALA A 37 5.18 1.17 -5.87
CA ALA A 37 4.61 -0.14 -6.14
C ALA A 37 4.96 -0.73 -7.49
N THR A 38 4.98 0.12 -8.50
CA THR A 38 5.29 -0.32 -9.87
C THR A 38 6.75 -0.74 -9.98
N ILE A 39 7.64 -0.08 -9.23
CA ILE A 39 9.07 -0.43 -9.16
C ILE A 39 9.26 -1.80 -8.51
N ILE A 40 8.61 -2.05 -7.37
CA ILE A 40 8.73 -3.32 -6.65
C ILE A 40 8.21 -4.49 -7.49
N VAL A 41 7.04 -4.36 -8.13
CA VAL A 41 6.47 -5.42 -8.98
C VAL A 41 7.34 -5.68 -10.20
N THR A 42 7.92 -4.63 -10.80
CA THR A 42 8.84 -4.77 -11.93
C THR A 42 10.13 -5.49 -11.51
N ALA A 43 10.71 -5.14 -10.36
CA ALA A 43 11.90 -5.81 -9.83
C ALA A 43 11.64 -7.29 -9.51
N ILE A 44 10.45 -7.62 -8.98
CA ILE A 44 10.03 -9.00 -8.74
C ILE A 44 9.85 -9.77 -10.05
N GLY A 45 9.19 -9.17 -11.05
CA GLY A 45 9.02 -9.78 -12.38
C GLY A 45 10.36 -10.03 -13.08
N TRP A 46 11.33 -9.15 -12.85
CA TRP A 46 12.70 -9.31 -13.34
C TRP A 46 13.43 -10.45 -12.62
N GLY A 47 13.40 -10.48 -11.28
CA GLY A 47 13.98 -11.55 -10.48
C GLY A 47 13.37 -12.92 -10.78
N TYR A 48 12.07 -12.96 -11.12
CA TYR A 48 11.40 -14.16 -11.60
C TYR A 48 12.02 -14.70 -12.89
N TYR A 49 12.22 -13.84 -13.89
CA TYR A 49 12.80 -14.25 -15.17
C TYR A 49 14.22 -14.79 -14.99
N ALA A 50 15.02 -14.10 -14.18
CA ALA A 50 16.38 -14.52 -13.84
C ALA A 50 16.43 -15.89 -13.17
N TYR A 51 15.57 -16.12 -12.17
CA TYR A 51 15.51 -17.37 -11.43
C TYR A 51 15.14 -18.56 -12.33
N VAL A 52 14.16 -18.38 -13.21
CA VAL A 52 13.72 -19.46 -14.12
C VAL A 52 14.78 -19.80 -15.16
N ILE A 53 15.54 -18.82 -15.65
CA ILE A 53 16.59 -19.08 -16.64
C ILE A 53 17.86 -19.63 -15.98
N GLU A 54 18.42 -18.96 -14.97
CA GLU A 54 19.68 -19.38 -14.32
C GLU A 54 19.52 -20.70 -13.56
N LEU A 55 18.47 -20.86 -12.75
CA LEU A 55 18.35 -22.03 -11.88
C LEU A 55 17.68 -23.23 -12.56
N CYS A 56 16.65 -23.01 -13.37
CA CYS A 56 15.90 -24.11 -13.98
C CYS A 56 16.44 -24.58 -15.33
N ILE A 57 17.13 -23.73 -16.11
CA ILE A 57 17.72 -24.15 -17.39
C ILE A 57 19.18 -24.54 -17.22
N ASN A 58 19.93 -23.88 -16.32
CA ASN A 58 21.39 -24.06 -16.25
C ASN A 58 21.86 -25.04 -15.15
N THR A 59 21.05 -25.33 -14.13
CA THR A 59 21.47 -26.16 -12.97
C THR A 59 20.78 -27.54 -12.89
N LEU A 60 19.61 -27.72 -13.50
CA LEU A 60 18.78 -28.93 -13.30
C LEU A 60 18.58 -29.71 -14.61
N ASP A 61 19.24 -30.86 -14.75
CA ASP A 61 19.05 -31.81 -15.87
C ASP A 61 17.76 -32.65 -15.75
N ASN A 62 17.25 -32.83 -14.52
CA ASN A 62 16.06 -33.66 -14.25
C ASN A 62 14.76 -32.85 -14.32
N ASN A 63 13.93 -33.15 -15.34
CA ASN A 63 12.66 -32.48 -15.61
C ASN A 63 11.66 -32.54 -14.44
N ALA A 64 11.56 -33.67 -13.74
CA ALA A 64 10.60 -33.83 -12.64
C ALA A 64 10.93 -32.92 -11.44
N GLN A 65 12.20 -32.84 -11.06
CA GLN A 65 12.66 -32.00 -9.96
C GLN A 65 12.52 -30.51 -10.30
N ARG A 66 12.81 -30.15 -11.56
CA ARG A 66 12.62 -28.80 -12.09
C ARG A 66 11.19 -28.28 -11.94
N VAL A 67 10.19 -29.12 -12.26
CA VAL A 67 8.77 -28.73 -12.17
C VAL A 67 8.35 -28.48 -10.73
N ILE A 68 8.79 -29.31 -9.78
CA ILE A 68 8.44 -29.17 -8.36
C ILE A 68 9.01 -27.87 -7.77
N TYR A 69 10.26 -27.54 -8.08
CA TYR A 69 10.89 -26.28 -7.63
C TYR A 69 10.22 -25.05 -8.24
N LEU A 70 9.89 -25.10 -9.53
CA LEU A 70 9.13 -24.05 -10.21
C LEU A 70 7.78 -23.81 -9.53
N PHE A 71 7.05 -24.88 -9.22
CA PHE A 71 5.72 -24.79 -8.62
C PHE A 71 5.74 -24.14 -7.24
N PHE A 72 6.66 -24.56 -6.37
CA PHE A 72 6.82 -23.94 -5.05
C PHE A 72 7.18 -22.46 -5.16
N PHE A 73 8.10 -22.09 -6.05
CA PHE A 73 8.49 -20.70 -6.23
C PHE A 73 7.32 -19.81 -6.66
N HIS A 74 6.49 -20.27 -7.60
CA HIS A 74 5.30 -19.55 -8.06
C HIS A 74 4.25 -19.36 -6.95
N LEU A 75 4.06 -20.37 -6.10
CA LEU A 75 3.15 -20.29 -4.94
C LEU A 75 3.59 -19.19 -3.97
N LEU A 76 4.87 -19.15 -3.60
CA LEU A 76 5.40 -18.09 -2.72
C LEU A 76 5.30 -16.70 -3.37
N LEU A 77 5.64 -16.59 -4.66
CA LEU A 77 5.56 -15.34 -5.41
C LEU A 77 4.12 -14.83 -5.49
N GLY A 78 3.16 -15.71 -5.81
CA GLY A 78 1.75 -15.40 -5.91
C GLY A 78 1.17 -14.94 -4.57
N LEU A 79 1.56 -15.57 -3.46
CA LEU A 79 1.14 -15.17 -2.12
C LEU A 79 1.70 -13.79 -1.72
N CYS A 80 2.96 -13.52 -2.04
CA CYS A 80 3.58 -12.21 -1.82
C CYS A 80 2.88 -11.11 -2.65
N CYS A 81 2.69 -11.33 -3.94
CA CYS A 81 2.00 -10.40 -4.83
C CYS A 81 0.54 -10.17 -4.42
N ALA A 82 -0.18 -11.21 -4.00
CA ALA A 82 -1.56 -11.09 -3.53
C ALA A 82 -1.66 -10.27 -2.25
N SER A 83 -0.75 -10.47 -1.29
CA SER A 83 -0.70 -9.70 -0.05
C SER A 83 -0.37 -8.23 -0.33
N TYR A 84 0.55 -7.99 -1.25
CA TYR A 84 0.94 -6.67 -1.71
C TYR A 84 -0.20 -5.92 -2.39
N TYR A 85 -0.89 -6.57 -3.33
CA TYR A 85 -2.03 -6.04 -4.04
C TYR A 85 -3.17 -5.66 -3.08
N ARG A 86 -3.48 -6.55 -2.12
CA ARG A 86 -4.51 -6.27 -1.09
C ARG A 86 -4.19 -5.04 -0.24
N GLY A 87 -2.92 -4.78 0.07
CA GLY A 87 -2.50 -3.59 0.82
C GLY A 87 -2.64 -2.28 0.03
N ILE A 88 -2.48 -2.31 -1.29
CA ILE A 88 -2.69 -1.13 -2.14
C ILE A 88 -4.17 -0.83 -2.33
N PHE A 89 -5.00 -1.88 -2.47
CA PHE A 89 -6.44 -1.75 -2.65
C PHE A 89 -7.23 -1.57 -1.35
N SER A 90 -6.60 -1.68 -0.18
CA SER A 90 -7.22 -1.24 1.06
C SER A 90 -7.31 0.28 1.06
N HIS A 91 -8.39 0.79 0.46
CA HIS A 91 -8.78 2.18 0.56
C HIS A 91 -8.88 2.51 2.06
N SER A 92 -8.08 3.46 2.54
CA SER A 92 -8.21 3.98 3.90
C SER A 92 -9.63 4.49 4.02
N ARG A 93 -10.51 3.70 4.67
CA ARG A 93 -11.90 4.11 4.84
C ARG A 93 -11.83 5.34 5.74
N PRO A 94 -12.31 6.51 5.27
CA PRO A 94 -12.36 7.67 6.13
C PRO A 94 -13.15 7.30 7.39
N PRO A 95 -12.80 7.88 8.55
CA PRO A 95 -13.52 7.63 9.78
C PRO A 95 -15.01 7.87 9.54
N PRO A 96 -15.90 7.01 10.06
CA PRO A 96 -17.33 7.16 9.83
C PRO A 96 -17.79 8.53 10.34
N SER A 97 -18.73 9.15 9.62
CA SER A 97 -19.20 10.53 9.86
C SER A 97 -19.67 10.80 11.29
N ILE A 98 -20.00 9.75 12.05
CA ILE A 98 -20.33 9.79 13.48
C ILE A 98 -19.22 10.38 14.37
N PHE A 99 -17.96 10.35 13.92
CA PHE A 99 -16.83 10.95 14.63
C PHE A 99 -16.61 12.42 14.27
N PHE A 100 -17.23 12.92 13.20
CA PHE A 100 -17.17 14.33 12.88
C PHE A 100 -18.22 15.07 13.72
N PRO A 101 -17.82 16.10 14.49
CA PRO A 101 -18.78 16.92 15.21
C PRO A 101 -19.70 17.64 14.22
N ASP A 102 -20.98 17.77 14.57
CA ASP A 102 -21.93 18.56 13.79
C ASP A 102 -21.48 20.03 13.74
N LYS A 103 -21.92 20.79 12.72
CA LYS A 103 -21.50 22.19 12.51
C LYS A 103 -21.79 23.08 13.73
N ASP A 104 -22.91 22.83 14.39
CA ASP A 104 -23.30 23.54 15.61
C ASP A 104 -22.31 23.27 16.75
N CYS A 105 -21.93 22.00 16.94
CA CYS A 105 -20.94 21.59 17.94
C CYS A 105 -19.55 22.18 17.65
N MET A 106 -19.16 22.29 16.37
CA MET A 106 -17.91 22.94 15.98
C MET A 106 -17.90 24.43 16.34
N SER A 107 -19.00 25.14 16.09
CA SER A 107 -19.10 26.56 16.44
C SER A 107 -19.08 26.81 17.96
N GLU A 108 -19.71 25.92 18.74
CA GLU A 108 -19.60 25.96 20.21
C GLU A 108 -18.17 25.66 20.66
N LEU A 109 -17.47 24.71 20.02
CA LEU A 109 -16.06 24.42 20.30
C LEU A 109 -15.13 25.62 20.03
N GLU A 110 -15.27 26.27 18.87
CA GLU A 110 -14.47 27.45 18.53
C GLU A 110 -14.69 28.60 19.53
N SER A 111 -15.91 28.71 20.08
CA SER A 111 -16.20 29.69 21.14
C SER A 111 -15.58 29.32 22.50
N CYS A 112 -15.37 28.02 22.74
CA CYS A 112 -14.79 27.47 23.97
C CYS A 112 -13.27 27.27 23.93
N GLU A 113 -12.60 27.50 22.79
CA GLU A 113 -11.16 27.24 22.58
C GLU A 113 -10.24 27.87 23.67
N ARG A 114 -10.70 28.93 24.33
CA ARG A 114 -9.95 29.58 25.42
C ARG A 114 -10.03 28.89 26.78
N ASP A 115 -10.99 27.99 26.96
CA ASP A 115 -11.29 27.33 28.24
C ASP A 115 -11.35 25.81 28.05
N GLU A 116 -10.26 25.12 28.35
CA GLU A 116 -10.14 23.64 28.20
C GLU A 116 -11.27 22.87 28.91
N GLN A 117 -11.74 23.38 30.06
CA GLN A 117 -12.84 22.76 30.82
C GLN A 117 -14.19 22.84 30.10
N LEU A 118 -14.46 23.96 29.42
CA LEU A 118 -15.68 24.17 28.66
C LEU A 118 -15.66 23.34 27.36
N GLU A 119 -14.51 23.27 26.69
CA GLU A 119 -14.32 22.41 25.52
C GLU A 119 -14.64 20.94 25.84
N GLN A 120 -14.07 20.43 26.94
CA GLN A 120 -14.32 19.06 27.39
C GLN A 120 -15.80 18.82 27.77
N ALA A 121 -16.45 19.80 28.41
CA ALA A 121 -17.87 19.71 28.74
C ALA A 121 -18.74 19.61 27.48
N THR A 122 -18.48 20.45 26.47
CA THR A 122 -19.18 20.44 25.17
C THR A 122 -18.98 19.11 24.42
N LEU A 123 -17.74 18.61 24.38
CA LEU A 123 -17.44 17.30 23.78
C LEU A 123 -18.13 16.15 24.51
N SER A 124 -18.13 16.14 25.84
CA SER A 124 -18.80 15.09 26.64
C SER A 124 -20.32 15.07 26.39
N ARG A 125 -20.94 16.25 26.25
CA ARG A 125 -22.37 16.39 25.90
C ARG A 125 -22.66 15.86 24.49
N TYR A 126 -21.79 16.15 23.53
CA TYR A 126 -21.92 15.66 22.15
C TYR A 126 -21.80 14.13 22.07
N VAL A 127 -20.83 13.55 22.78
CA VAL A 127 -20.63 12.09 22.86
C VAL A 127 -21.84 11.39 23.47
N ALA A 128 -22.42 11.95 24.55
CA ALA A 128 -23.62 11.42 25.19
C ALA A 128 -24.84 11.46 24.25
N ARG A 129 -25.00 12.55 23.47
CA ARG A 129 -26.11 12.73 22.52
C ARG A 129 -26.02 11.78 21.33
N ASN A 130 -24.82 11.58 20.78
CA ASN A 130 -24.60 10.80 19.55
C ASN A 130 -24.19 9.35 19.79
N ARG A 131 -24.13 8.91 21.05
CA ARG A 131 -23.75 7.56 21.47
C ARG A 131 -22.46 7.07 20.79
N VAL A 132 -21.49 7.97 20.68
CA VAL A 132 -20.20 7.65 20.05
C VAL A 132 -19.39 6.82 21.05
N PRO A 133 -18.94 5.60 20.70
CA PRO A 133 -18.10 4.80 21.58
C PRO A 133 -16.69 5.39 21.64
N VAL A 134 -16.49 6.36 22.53
CA VAL A 134 -15.20 7.01 22.78
C VAL A 134 -14.54 6.32 23.98
N LYS A 135 -13.43 5.61 23.73
CA LYS A 135 -12.51 5.21 24.80
C LYS A 135 -11.42 6.27 24.92
N THR A 136 -11.65 7.28 25.75
CA THR A 136 -10.57 8.20 26.15
C THR A 136 -9.61 7.47 27.08
N ARG A 137 -8.31 7.60 26.81
CA ARG A 137 -7.26 6.99 27.62
C ARG A 137 -7.07 7.83 28.89
N ASP A 138 -7.96 7.64 29.86
CA ASP A 138 -7.96 8.14 31.24
C ASP A 138 -7.44 9.58 31.46
N PHE A 139 -8.34 10.57 31.40
CA PHE A 139 -8.12 11.85 32.09
C PHE A 139 -8.53 11.68 33.56
N ARG A 140 -7.55 11.40 34.41
CA ARG A 140 -7.73 11.26 35.86
C ARG A 140 -8.05 12.63 36.47
N ARG A 141 -9.20 12.71 37.14
CA ARG A 141 -9.69 13.84 37.95
C ARG A 141 -8.92 13.95 39.26
#